data_AF-A0A2E4AJN5-F1
#
_entry.id   AF-A0A2E4AJN5-F1
#
_cell.length_a   1.000
_cell.length_b   1.000
_cell.length_c   1.000
_cell.angle_alpha   90.00
_cell.angle_beta   90.00
_cell.angle_gamma   90.00
#
_symmetry.space_group_name_H-M   'P 1'
#
loop_
_entity.id
_entity.type
_entity.pdbx_description
1 polymer ?
#
loop_
_entity_poly.entity_id
_entity_poly.type
_entity_poly.pdbx_seq_one_letter_code
_entity_poly.pdbx_strand_id
1 'polypeptide(L)'
;MAWYDGVADSNFDVDCEGQRHTICWSNGEVLLTHHPDVQAEKTLVALGGRKPRCLEIFELWELAVSDGGFIEEWAPWYEADHQRRWWLKTALERLRSEGVQDFLFDLSRERAVRMGEVVTTLPHEFLDRAMATVVDAGDRRGWDFAPAISRHLSDATKLRARRSFVRALSHQRPAIPNPALLPFVCHVDLSRESAVEGQIAGRDSRIEIRLHPRWLSEVWARGLAVHCGRFTVSISEEARNFSLTQVEWVERNKRFEPRLTRTQL
;
A
#
# COMPACT_ATOMS: atom_id res chain seq x y z
N MET A 1 12.69 10.05 -8.58
CA MET A 1 12.28 8.78 -9.23
C MET A 1 10.79 8.53 -9.05
N ALA A 2 10.21 7.73 -9.94
CA ALA A 2 8.85 7.26 -9.74
C ALA A 2 8.85 6.18 -8.65
N TRP A 3 7.76 6.08 -7.89
CA TRP A 3 7.72 5.12 -6.76
C TRP A 3 7.89 3.67 -7.21
N TYR A 4 7.52 3.34 -8.45
CA TYR A 4 7.59 1.99 -9.03
C TYR A 4 9.01 1.58 -9.47
N ASP A 5 9.97 2.50 -9.43
CA ASP A 5 11.33 2.18 -9.85
C ASP A 5 12.02 1.20 -8.88
N GLY A 6 12.49 0.07 -9.42
CA GLY A 6 13.10 -1.02 -8.67
C GLY A 6 12.08 -1.92 -7.93
N VAL A 7 10.78 -1.70 -8.16
CA VAL A 7 9.72 -2.55 -7.63
C VAL A 7 9.53 -3.76 -8.54
N ALA A 8 9.55 -4.95 -7.98
CA ALA A 8 9.34 -6.18 -8.73
C ALA A 8 7.94 -6.24 -9.36
N ASP A 9 7.90 -6.78 -10.59
CA ASP A 9 6.66 -7.08 -11.31
C ASP A 9 5.74 -7.97 -10.47
N SER A 10 4.43 -7.79 -10.63
CA SER A 10 3.42 -8.67 -10.03
C SER A 10 2.55 -9.25 -11.14
N ASN A 11 2.27 -10.55 -11.06
CA ASN A 11 1.58 -11.28 -12.11
C ASN A 11 0.43 -12.09 -11.52
N PHE A 12 -0.66 -12.21 -12.26
CA PHE A 12 -1.69 -13.21 -11.95
C PHE A 12 -2.41 -13.69 -13.21
N ASP A 13 -2.94 -14.90 -13.14
CA ASP A 13 -3.65 -15.53 -14.24
C ASP A 13 -5.16 -15.26 -14.15
N VAL A 14 -5.80 -15.11 -15.31
CA VAL A 14 -7.25 -15.07 -15.47
C VAL A 14 -7.70 -16.03 -16.56
N ASP A 15 -8.91 -16.59 -16.40
CA ASP A 15 -9.59 -17.28 -17.50
C ASP A 15 -10.21 -16.24 -18.42
N CYS A 16 -9.74 -16.19 -19.66
CA CYS A 16 -10.13 -15.25 -20.68
C CYS A 16 -10.42 -16.02 -21.97
N GLU A 17 -11.67 -15.99 -22.42
CA GLU A 17 -12.09 -16.66 -23.67
C GLU A 17 -11.80 -18.17 -23.69
N GLY A 18 -11.81 -18.81 -22.52
CA GLY A 18 -11.53 -20.25 -22.37
C GLY A 18 -10.04 -20.61 -22.36
N GLN A 19 -9.15 -19.61 -22.31
CA GLN A 19 -7.71 -19.77 -22.17
C GLN A 19 -7.21 -19.05 -20.92
N ARG A 20 -6.12 -19.55 -20.33
CA ARG A 20 -5.46 -18.87 -19.22
C ARG A 20 -4.53 -17.78 -19.76
N HIS A 21 -4.83 -16.52 -19.45
CA HIS A 21 -4.01 -15.37 -19.77
C HIS A 21 -3.34 -14.81 -18.52
N THR A 22 -2.10 -14.33 -18.66
CA THR A 22 -1.37 -13.69 -17.56
C THR A 22 -1.46 -12.17 -17.67
N ILE A 23 -1.83 -11.51 -16.58
CA ILE A 23 -1.83 -10.05 -16.43
C ILE A 23 -0.61 -9.67 -15.61
N CYS A 24 0.17 -8.72 -16.12
CA CYS A 24 1.39 -8.24 -15.48
C CYS A 24 1.20 -6.79 -15.05
N TRP A 25 1.57 -6.47 -13.82
CA TRP A 25 1.88 -5.10 -13.42
C TRP A 25 3.39 -4.94 -13.48
N SER A 26 3.87 -3.95 -14.23
CA SER A 26 5.29 -3.62 -14.34
C SER A 26 5.48 -2.12 -14.50
N ASN A 27 6.48 -1.58 -13.81
CA ASN A 27 6.92 -0.19 -13.96
C ASN A 27 5.78 0.86 -13.89
N GLY A 28 4.80 0.65 -13.01
CA GLY A 28 3.67 1.57 -12.83
C GLY A 28 2.45 1.28 -13.69
N GLU A 29 2.51 0.34 -14.64
CA GLU A 29 1.46 0.07 -15.62
C GLU A 29 0.96 -1.37 -15.54
N VAL A 30 -0.29 -1.60 -15.95
CA VAL A 30 -0.84 -2.95 -16.16
C VAL A 30 -0.75 -3.30 -17.63
N LEU A 31 -0.09 -4.41 -17.91
CA LEU A 31 0.17 -4.95 -19.24
C LEU A 31 -0.68 -6.21 -19.46
N LEU A 32 -1.44 -6.21 -20.54
CA LEU A 32 -2.23 -7.35 -20.98
C LEU A 32 -1.42 -8.15 -22.01
N THR A 33 -0.64 -9.13 -21.54
CA THR A 33 0.33 -9.88 -22.39
C THR A 33 -0.31 -10.54 -23.62
N HIS A 34 -1.57 -10.99 -23.49
CA HIS A 34 -2.32 -11.66 -24.55
C HIS A 34 -3.25 -10.70 -25.34
N HIS A 35 -3.38 -9.44 -24.90
CA HIS A 35 -4.17 -8.39 -25.54
C HIS A 35 -3.37 -7.08 -25.57
N PRO A 36 -2.24 -7.02 -26.31
CA PRO A 36 -1.28 -5.92 -26.21
C PRO A 36 -1.81 -4.57 -26.70
N ASP A 37 -2.78 -4.58 -27.63
CA ASP A 37 -3.45 -3.36 -28.11
C ASP A 37 -4.78 -3.16 -27.38
N VAL A 38 -4.71 -2.55 -26.20
CA VAL A 38 -5.88 -2.26 -25.36
C VAL A 38 -6.89 -1.37 -26.09
N GLN A 39 -6.46 -0.47 -26.97
CA GLN A 39 -7.37 0.44 -27.69
C GLN A 39 -8.12 -0.28 -28.81
N ALA A 40 -7.46 -1.20 -29.51
CA ALA A 40 -8.14 -2.10 -30.45
C ALA A 40 -9.20 -2.94 -29.74
N GLU A 41 -8.89 -3.52 -28.57
CA GLU A 41 -9.87 -4.28 -27.78
C GLU A 41 -11.06 -3.42 -27.34
N LYS A 42 -10.80 -2.21 -26.80
CA LYS A 42 -11.86 -1.25 -26.45
C LYS A 42 -12.74 -0.91 -27.67
N THR A 43 -12.13 -0.79 -28.86
CA THR A 43 -12.85 -0.52 -30.12
C THR A 43 -13.73 -1.71 -30.53
N LEU A 44 -13.20 -2.94 -30.47
CA LEU A 44 -13.97 -4.15 -30.78
C LEU A 44 -15.19 -4.28 -29.87
N VAL A 45 -15.03 -4.02 -28.57
CA VAL A 45 -16.15 -4.01 -27.62
C VAL A 45 -17.17 -2.94 -27.96
N ALA A 46 -16.74 -1.73 -28.31
CA ALA A 46 -17.63 -0.64 -28.70
C ALA A 46 -18.44 -0.96 -29.98
N LEU A 47 -17.88 -1.79 -30.87
CA LEU A 47 -18.54 -2.29 -32.08
C LEU A 47 -19.45 -3.51 -31.83
N GLY A 48 -19.68 -3.89 -30.56
CA GLY A 48 -20.55 -5.01 -30.17
C GLY A 48 -19.82 -6.34 -29.95
N GLY A 49 -18.49 -6.34 -29.98
CA GLY A 49 -17.67 -7.50 -29.59
C GLY A 49 -17.84 -7.86 -28.11
N ARG A 50 -17.57 -9.12 -27.77
CA ARG A 50 -17.54 -9.57 -26.37
C ARG A 50 -16.34 -8.93 -25.67
N LYS A 51 -16.55 -8.39 -24.47
CA LYS A 51 -15.46 -7.86 -23.63
C LYS A 51 -14.59 -9.01 -23.09
N PRO A 52 -13.28 -9.06 -23.38
CA PRO A 52 -12.39 -10.05 -22.79
C PRO A 52 -12.20 -9.79 -21.29
N ARG A 53 -12.02 -10.86 -20.51
CA ARG A 53 -11.78 -10.74 -19.05
C ARG A 53 -10.53 -9.92 -18.74
N CYS A 54 -9.48 -10.03 -19.55
CA CYS A 54 -8.28 -9.21 -19.41
C CYS A 54 -8.58 -7.71 -19.47
N LEU A 55 -9.49 -7.29 -20.36
CA LEU A 55 -9.88 -5.89 -20.49
C LEU A 55 -10.72 -5.42 -19.28
N GLU A 56 -11.59 -6.27 -18.74
CA GLU A 56 -12.31 -5.97 -17.50
C GLU A 56 -11.36 -5.72 -16.33
N ILE A 57 -10.31 -6.53 -16.18
CA ILE A 57 -9.28 -6.33 -15.15
C ILE A 57 -8.56 -5.00 -15.34
N PHE A 58 -8.19 -4.68 -16.58
CA PHE A 58 -7.52 -3.42 -16.90
C PHE A 58 -8.39 -2.22 -16.52
N GLU A 59 -9.66 -2.24 -16.89
CA GLU A 59 -10.62 -1.18 -16.53
C GLU A 59 -10.81 -1.08 -15.01
N LEU A 60 -10.86 -2.20 -14.28
CA LEU A 60 -10.93 -2.20 -12.81
C LEU A 60 -9.67 -1.60 -12.17
N TRP A 61 -8.50 -1.84 -12.74
CA TRP A 61 -7.26 -1.19 -12.32
C TRP A 61 -7.31 0.33 -12.56
N GLU A 62 -7.69 0.77 -13.77
CA GLU A 62 -7.85 2.20 -14.09
C GLU A 62 -8.84 2.87 -13.13
N LEU A 63 -9.95 2.18 -12.84
CA LEU A 63 -10.96 2.64 -11.90
C LEU A 63 -10.43 2.73 -10.46
N ALA A 64 -9.66 1.73 -10.00
CA ALA A 64 -9.05 1.73 -8.68
C ALA A 64 -8.10 2.94 -8.49
N VAL A 65 -7.23 3.18 -9.47
CA VAL A 65 -6.26 4.29 -9.42
C VAL A 65 -6.93 5.66 -9.55
N SER A 66 -7.99 5.77 -10.34
CA SER A 66 -8.68 7.04 -10.56
C SER A 66 -9.59 7.44 -9.38
N ASP A 67 -10.30 6.50 -8.76
CA ASP A 67 -11.27 6.77 -7.69
C ASP A 67 -10.67 6.63 -6.28
N GLY A 68 -9.82 5.61 -6.06
CA GLY A 68 -9.18 5.35 -4.76
C GLY A 68 -10.10 4.86 -3.65
N GLY A 69 -11.42 4.73 -3.84
CA GLY A 69 -12.36 4.34 -2.79
C GLY A 69 -12.11 2.95 -2.20
N PHE A 70 -11.45 2.05 -2.93
CA PHE A 70 -11.03 0.73 -2.43
C PHE A 70 -10.10 0.82 -1.20
N ILE A 71 -9.44 1.96 -0.99
CA ILE A 71 -8.53 2.21 0.13
C ILE A 71 -9.23 2.02 1.48
N GLU A 72 -10.53 2.31 1.59
CA GLU A 72 -11.28 2.06 2.84
C GLU A 72 -11.22 0.58 3.24
N GLU A 73 -11.46 -0.34 2.31
CA GLU A 73 -11.36 -1.77 2.61
C GLU A 73 -9.92 -2.24 2.68
N TRP A 74 -9.02 -1.69 1.87
CA TRP A 74 -7.61 -2.11 1.85
C TRP A 74 -6.81 -1.68 3.09
N ALA A 75 -7.09 -0.50 3.65
CA ALA A 75 -6.27 0.12 4.68
C ALA A 75 -6.07 -0.74 5.96
N PRO A 76 -7.12 -1.39 6.50
CA PRO A 76 -7.00 -2.22 7.71
C PRO A 76 -6.22 -3.53 7.51
N TRP A 77 -6.07 -4.01 6.27
CA TRP A 77 -5.48 -5.32 5.99
C TRP A 77 -4.05 -5.20 5.48
N TYR A 78 -3.12 -5.89 6.14
CA TYR A 78 -1.71 -5.90 5.76
C TYR A 78 -1.37 -6.99 4.73
N GLU A 79 -2.05 -8.12 4.80
CA GLU A 79 -1.84 -9.30 3.95
C GLU A 79 -3.18 -9.73 3.33
N ALA A 80 -3.10 -10.52 2.27
CA ALA A 80 -4.27 -11.13 1.65
C ALA A 80 -4.97 -12.06 2.65
N ASP A 81 -6.29 -11.89 2.81
CA ASP A 81 -7.13 -12.77 3.63
C ASP A 81 -8.23 -13.40 2.76
N HIS A 82 -8.14 -14.73 2.58
CA HIS A 82 -9.09 -15.49 1.77
C HIS A 82 -10.51 -15.49 2.37
N GLN A 83 -10.64 -15.53 3.70
CA GLN A 83 -11.93 -15.53 4.37
C GLN A 83 -12.60 -14.16 4.24
N ARG A 84 -11.84 -13.09 4.46
CA ARG A 84 -12.32 -11.71 4.23
C ARG A 84 -12.74 -11.51 2.78
N ARG A 85 -11.93 -11.97 1.83
CA ARG A 85 -12.24 -11.86 0.39
C ARG A 85 -13.49 -12.65 0.00
N TRP A 86 -13.69 -13.84 0.56
CA TRP A 86 -14.93 -14.59 0.36
C TRP A 86 -16.14 -13.82 0.89
N TRP A 87 -16.05 -13.27 2.11
CA TRP A 87 -17.12 -12.47 2.69
C TRP A 87 -17.44 -11.21 1.86
N LEU A 88 -16.41 -10.53 1.33
CA LEU A 88 -16.59 -9.35 0.47
C LEU A 88 -17.36 -9.67 -0.82
N LYS A 89 -17.17 -10.85 -1.40
CA LYS A 89 -17.95 -11.29 -2.58
C LYS A 89 -19.43 -11.40 -2.23
N THR A 90 -19.74 -12.06 -1.12
CA THR A 90 -21.13 -12.17 -0.62
C THR A 90 -21.73 -10.80 -0.29
N ALA A 91 -20.96 -9.91 0.33
CA ALA A 91 -21.39 -8.55 0.64
C ALA A 91 -21.67 -7.72 -0.62
N LEU A 92 -20.83 -7.85 -1.65
CA LEU A 92 -21.04 -7.20 -2.95
C LEU A 92 -22.30 -7.71 -3.67
N GLU A 93 -22.55 -9.02 -3.62
CA GLU A 93 -23.77 -9.61 -4.19
C GLU A 93 -25.02 -9.04 -3.51
N ARG A 94 -25.04 -9.01 -2.17
CA ARG A 94 -26.15 -8.44 -1.39
C ARG A 94 -26.32 -6.94 -1.62
N LEU A 95 -25.23 -6.20 -1.78
CA LEU A 95 -25.30 -4.78 -2.14
C LEU A 95 -25.99 -4.58 -3.49
N ARG A 96 -25.73 -5.45 -4.47
CA ARG A 96 -26.36 -5.38 -5.80
C ARG A 96 -27.81 -5.83 -5.81
N SER A 97 -28.14 -6.92 -5.11
CA SER A 97 -29.49 -7.51 -5.15
C SER A 97 -30.46 -6.89 -4.16
N GLU A 98 -30.00 -6.56 -2.97
CA GLU A 98 -30.82 -6.11 -1.83
C GLU A 98 -30.58 -4.65 -1.46
N GLY A 99 -29.51 -4.03 -1.97
CA GLY A 99 -29.12 -2.67 -1.60
C GLY A 99 -28.53 -2.54 -0.19
N VAL A 100 -28.14 -3.67 0.43
CA VAL A 100 -27.55 -3.72 1.76
C VAL A 100 -26.03 -3.47 1.66
N GLN A 101 -25.57 -2.37 2.26
CA GLN A 101 -24.17 -1.96 2.23
C GLN A 101 -23.50 -2.31 3.57
N ASP A 102 -22.78 -3.42 3.60
CA ASP A 102 -22.06 -3.93 4.79
C ASP A 102 -20.57 -3.59 4.78
N PHE A 103 -20.09 -2.84 3.78
CA PHE A 103 -18.68 -2.47 3.59
C PHE A 103 -18.58 -1.21 2.73
N LEU A 104 -17.40 -0.58 2.72
CA LEU A 104 -17.14 0.68 1.99
C LEU A 104 -18.15 1.79 2.36
N PHE A 105 -18.37 2.00 3.65
CA PHE A 105 -19.43 2.85 4.20
C PHE A 105 -19.21 4.34 3.94
N ASP A 106 -17.96 4.76 3.73
CA ASP A 106 -17.65 6.16 3.40
C ASP A 106 -18.01 6.49 1.93
N LEU A 107 -18.40 5.48 1.14
CA LEU A 107 -18.77 5.63 -0.27
C LEU A 107 -20.29 5.63 -0.47
N SER A 108 -20.74 6.34 -1.51
CA SER A 108 -22.11 6.17 -2.02
C SER A 108 -22.30 4.73 -2.53
N ARG A 109 -23.54 4.22 -2.50
CA ARG A 109 -23.85 2.86 -2.94
C ARG A 109 -23.28 2.51 -4.32
N GLU A 110 -23.44 3.40 -5.29
CA GLU A 110 -22.90 3.21 -6.65
C GLU A 110 -21.37 3.11 -6.65
N ARG A 111 -20.69 3.96 -5.88
CA ARG A 111 -19.22 3.88 -5.72
C ARG A 111 -18.80 2.63 -4.96
N ALA A 112 -19.55 2.22 -3.93
CA ALA A 112 -19.30 1.00 -3.17
C ALA A 112 -19.44 -0.26 -4.01
N VAL A 113 -20.40 -0.33 -4.95
CA VAL A 113 -20.50 -1.46 -5.90
C VAL A 113 -19.24 -1.53 -6.76
N ARG A 114 -18.84 -0.42 -7.37
CA ARG A 114 -17.66 -0.34 -8.25
C ARG A 114 -16.36 -0.66 -7.51
N MET A 115 -16.15 -0.09 -6.33
CA MET A 115 -14.98 -0.37 -5.51
C MET A 115 -15.03 -1.78 -4.89
N GLY A 116 -16.23 -2.31 -4.66
CA GLY A 116 -16.44 -3.70 -4.29
C GLY A 116 -15.98 -4.68 -5.36
N GLU A 117 -16.26 -4.39 -6.63
CA GLU A 117 -15.72 -5.15 -7.76
C GLU A 117 -14.20 -5.14 -7.78
N VAL A 118 -13.59 -3.96 -7.57
CA VAL A 118 -12.13 -3.80 -7.47
C VAL A 118 -11.54 -4.70 -6.40
N VAL A 119 -12.01 -4.61 -5.14
CA VAL A 119 -11.41 -5.34 -4.01
C VAL A 119 -11.66 -6.85 -4.06
N THR A 120 -12.77 -7.28 -4.67
CA THR A 120 -13.08 -8.71 -4.79
C THR A 120 -12.39 -9.38 -5.99
N THR A 121 -12.04 -8.59 -7.00
CA THR A 121 -11.46 -9.07 -8.27
C THR A 121 -9.95 -8.97 -8.31
N LEU A 122 -9.36 -7.82 -7.96
CA LEU A 122 -7.91 -7.64 -8.04
C LEU A 122 -7.19 -8.42 -6.91
N PRO A 123 -6.01 -9.01 -7.16
CA PRO A 123 -5.16 -9.53 -6.11
C PRO A 123 -4.74 -8.44 -5.12
N HIS A 124 -4.44 -8.84 -3.87
CA HIS A 124 -4.02 -7.89 -2.83
C HIS A 124 -2.76 -7.12 -3.22
N GLU A 125 -1.80 -7.80 -3.86
CA GLU A 125 -0.59 -7.14 -4.39
C GLU A 125 -0.92 -6.05 -5.41
N PHE A 126 -1.90 -6.27 -6.29
CA PHE A 126 -2.37 -5.25 -7.22
C PHE A 126 -3.04 -4.10 -6.47
N LEU A 127 -3.81 -4.36 -5.41
CA LEU A 127 -4.34 -3.29 -4.56
C LEU A 127 -3.23 -2.48 -3.89
N ASP A 128 -2.13 -3.11 -3.48
CA ASP A 128 -0.95 -2.43 -2.94
C ASP A 128 -0.32 -1.50 -4.00
N ARG A 129 -0.19 -1.96 -5.25
CA ARG A 129 0.31 -1.14 -6.37
C ARG A 129 -0.65 0.00 -6.72
N ALA A 130 -1.95 -0.26 -6.73
CA ALA A 130 -2.96 0.76 -6.99
C ALA A 130 -2.91 1.84 -5.91
N MET A 131 -2.79 1.44 -4.63
CA MET A 131 -2.69 2.38 -3.52
C MET A 131 -1.45 3.26 -3.65
N ALA A 132 -0.29 2.68 -3.94
CA ALA A 132 0.93 3.45 -4.11
C ALA A 132 0.81 4.46 -5.26
N THR A 133 0.11 4.08 -6.35
CA THR A 133 -0.20 4.98 -7.47
C THR A 133 -1.13 6.12 -7.06
N VAL A 134 -2.21 5.82 -6.30
CA VAL A 134 -3.14 6.83 -5.78
C VAL A 134 -2.41 7.82 -4.87
N VAL A 135 -1.59 7.32 -3.94
CA VAL A 135 -0.82 8.14 -3.00
C VAL A 135 0.17 9.05 -3.72
N ASP A 136 0.94 8.52 -4.67
CA ASP A 136 1.92 9.31 -5.41
C ASP A 136 1.24 10.38 -6.31
N ALA A 137 0.12 10.02 -6.96
CA ALA A 137 -0.68 10.98 -7.72
C ALA A 137 -1.31 12.07 -6.84
N GLY A 138 -1.82 11.71 -5.66
CA GLY A 138 -2.35 12.66 -4.68
C GLY A 138 -1.29 13.61 -4.16
N ASP A 139 -0.10 13.10 -3.85
CA ASP A 139 1.03 13.90 -3.40
C ASP A 139 1.44 14.95 -4.44
N ARG A 140 1.53 14.57 -5.73
CA ARG A 140 1.80 15.50 -6.84
C ARG A 140 0.73 16.58 -7.00
N ARG A 141 -0.51 16.30 -6.61
CA ARG A 141 -1.64 17.24 -6.62
C ARG A 141 -1.76 18.08 -5.33
N GLY A 142 -0.83 17.94 -4.39
CA GLY A 142 -0.85 18.68 -3.12
C GLY A 142 -1.66 18.01 -2.01
N TRP A 143 -1.79 16.69 -2.04
CA TRP A 143 -2.52 15.88 -1.05
C TRP A 143 -4.02 16.21 -0.94
N ASP A 144 -4.67 16.47 -2.07
CA ASP A 144 -6.10 16.76 -2.13
C ASP A 144 -6.94 15.48 -2.15
N PHE A 145 -7.05 14.84 -0.98
CA PHE A 145 -7.90 13.67 -0.77
C PHE A 145 -9.13 14.03 0.06
N ALA A 146 -10.25 13.34 -0.21
CA ALA A 146 -11.40 13.36 0.67
C ALA A 146 -10.99 12.99 2.12
N PRO A 147 -11.57 13.61 3.17
CA PRO A 147 -11.17 13.37 4.56
C PRO A 147 -11.18 11.90 4.97
N ALA A 148 -12.15 11.13 4.47
CA ALA A 148 -12.24 9.69 4.69
C ALA A 148 -11.01 8.94 4.15
N ILE A 149 -10.59 9.21 2.91
CA ILE A 149 -9.42 8.59 2.30
C ILE A 149 -8.15 8.97 3.07
N SER A 150 -8.00 10.24 3.44
CA SER A 150 -6.86 10.72 4.26
C SER A 150 -6.77 9.98 5.59
N ARG A 151 -7.90 9.73 6.27
CA ARG A 151 -7.95 8.94 7.50
C ARG A 151 -7.51 7.50 7.27
N HIS A 152 -8.04 6.83 6.24
CA HIS A 152 -7.67 5.45 5.91
C HIS A 152 -6.19 5.31 5.55
N LEU A 153 -5.63 6.25 4.78
CA LEU A 153 -4.20 6.31 4.48
C LEU A 153 -3.34 6.55 5.74
N SER A 154 -3.80 7.40 6.65
CA SER A 154 -3.15 7.63 7.94
C SER A 154 -3.09 6.34 8.77
N ASP A 155 -4.21 5.64 8.89
CA ASP A 155 -4.29 4.41 9.69
C ASP A 155 -3.51 3.27 9.04
N ALA A 156 -3.56 3.15 7.70
CA ALA A 156 -2.73 2.24 6.94
C ALA A 156 -1.22 2.51 7.17
N THR A 157 -0.80 3.78 7.18
CA THR A 157 0.58 4.20 7.45
C THR A 157 1.00 3.76 8.86
N LYS A 158 0.19 4.06 9.89
CA LYS A 158 0.48 3.66 11.28
C LYS A 158 0.62 2.15 11.42
N LEU A 159 -0.32 1.38 10.84
CA LEU A 159 -0.32 -0.09 10.90
C LEU A 159 0.95 -0.66 10.26
N ARG A 160 1.25 -0.24 9.03
CA ARG A 160 2.40 -0.72 8.25
C ARG A 160 3.73 -0.29 8.88
N ALA A 161 3.80 0.93 9.41
CA ALA A 161 4.96 1.43 10.15
C ALA A 161 5.20 0.60 11.43
N ARG A 162 4.15 0.34 12.23
CA ARG A 162 4.27 -0.50 13.44
C ARG A 162 4.78 -1.90 13.13
N ARG A 163 4.22 -2.58 12.12
CA ARG A 163 4.67 -3.93 11.73
C ARG A 163 6.12 -3.92 11.25
N SER A 164 6.48 -2.95 10.41
CA SER A 164 7.84 -2.79 9.90
C SER A 164 8.84 -2.48 11.02
N PHE A 165 8.46 -1.63 11.97
CA PHE A 165 9.26 -1.32 13.15
C PHE A 165 9.52 -2.56 14.03
N VAL A 166 8.47 -3.32 14.36
CA VAL A 166 8.59 -4.57 15.13
C VAL A 166 9.51 -5.56 14.41
N ARG A 167 9.37 -5.69 13.09
CA ARG A 167 10.24 -6.53 12.25
C ARG A 167 11.69 -6.03 12.24
N ALA A 168 11.94 -4.72 12.16
CA ALA A 168 13.31 -4.19 12.22
C ALA A 168 13.96 -4.48 13.59
N LEU A 169 13.21 -4.33 14.69
CA LEU A 169 13.71 -4.58 16.03
C LEU A 169 14.08 -6.05 16.28
N SER A 170 13.39 -7.01 15.66
CA SER A 170 13.75 -8.42 15.80
C SER A 170 15.11 -8.77 15.17
N HIS A 171 15.67 -7.88 14.34
CA HIS A 171 17.00 -8.02 13.75
C HIS A 171 18.12 -7.33 14.56
N GLN A 172 17.80 -6.60 15.64
CA GLN A 172 18.80 -5.86 16.43
C GLN A 172 19.55 -6.75 17.43
N ARG A 173 20.81 -6.38 17.72
CA ARG A 173 21.66 -7.04 18.75
C ARG A 173 22.23 -6.01 19.75
N PRO A 174 22.23 -6.30 21.07
CA PRO A 174 21.60 -7.46 21.73
C PRO A 174 20.08 -7.46 21.55
N ALA A 175 19.46 -8.64 21.56
CA ALA A 175 18.04 -8.79 21.25
C ALA A 175 17.17 -8.03 22.26
N ILE A 176 16.32 -7.13 21.76
CA ILE A 176 15.37 -6.40 22.59
C ILE A 176 14.25 -7.36 23.01
N PRO A 177 13.97 -7.55 24.32
CA PRO A 177 12.92 -8.46 24.77
C PRO A 177 11.54 -8.03 24.28
N ASN A 178 10.88 -8.92 23.53
CA ASN A 178 9.54 -8.80 22.95
C ASN A 178 9.20 -7.40 22.37
N PRO A 179 9.69 -7.08 21.16
CA PRO A 179 9.44 -5.79 20.49
C PRO A 179 7.95 -5.45 20.31
N ALA A 180 7.06 -6.44 20.33
CA ALA A 180 5.62 -6.25 20.20
C ALA A 180 5.00 -5.55 21.43
N LEU A 181 5.65 -5.59 22.59
CA LEU A 181 5.18 -4.95 23.82
C LEU A 181 5.70 -3.52 24.00
N LEU A 182 6.57 -3.04 23.12
CA LEU A 182 7.09 -1.68 23.19
C LEU A 182 6.00 -0.67 22.81
N PRO A 183 5.66 0.29 23.68
CA PRO A 183 4.79 1.40 23.32
C PRO A 183 5.35 2.15 22.11
N PHE A 184 4.53 2.23 21.06
CA PHE A 184 4.88 2.86 19.79
C PHE A 184 3.74 3.75 19.35
N VAL A 185 4.08 5.02 19.14
CA VAL A 185 3.15 6.01 18.63
C VAL A 185 3.66 6.47 17.28
N CYS A 186 2.83 6.35 16.25
CA CYS A 186 3.10 6.89 14.93
C CYS A 186 2.16 8.08 14.70
N HIS A 187 2.75 9.26 14.65
CA HIS A 187 2.08 10.46 14.16
C HIS A 187 2.19 10.47 12.63
N VAL A 188 1.07 10.74 11.98
CA VAL A 188 1.02 10.85 10.53
C VAL A 188 0.47 12.23 10.20
N ASP A 189 1.30 13.05 9.57
CA ASP A 189 1.00 14.42 9.20
C ASP A 189 1.60 14.75 7.83
N LEU A 190 1.28 15.92 7.28
CA LEU A 190 1.74 16.32 5.95
C LEU A 190 3.11 17.01 5.97
N SER A 191 3.82 16.99 7.10
CA SER A 191 5.23 17.42 7.13
C SER A 191 6.09 16.41 6.39
N ARG A 192 7.05 16.91 5.61
CA ARG A 192 8.07 16.08 4.95
C ARG A 192 9.17 15.65 5.90
N GLU A 193 9.28 16.28 7.07
CA GLU A 193 10.29 15.96 8.05
C GLU A 193 9.88 14.73 8.86
N SER A 194 10.51 13.60 8.53
CA SER A 194 10.36 12.39 9.34
C SER A 194 11.22 12.48 10.60
N ALA A 195 10.66 12.10 11.74
CA ALA A 195 11.36 12.16 13.03
C ALA A 195 11.17 10.85 13.80
N VAL A 196 12.14 10.53 14.65
CA VAL A 196 12.05 9.46 15.64
C VAL A 196 12.58 9.97 16.97
N GLU A 197 11.82 9.72 18.03
CA GLU A 197 12.14 10.15 19.39
C GLU A 197 11.83 9.02 20.38
N GLY A 198 12.41 9.13 21.58
CA GLY A 198 12.15 8.23 22.69
C GLY A 198 13.32 7.32 23.06
N GLN A 199 13.03 6.21 23.73
CA GLN A 199 14.04 5.28 24.23
C GLN A 199 13.48 3.86 24.44
N ILE A 200 14.37 2.88 24.49
CA ILE A 200 14.09 1.52 24.97
C ILE A 200 14.86 1.32 26.28
N ALA A 201 14.12 1.18 27.38
CA ALA A 201 14.64 1.16 28.75
C ALA A 201 13.77 0.27 29.67
N GLY A 202 13.43 -0.94 29.22
CA GLY A 202 12.55 -1.84 29.98
C GLY A 202 11.14 -1.26 30.12
N ARG A 203 10.70 -0.96 31.35
CA ARG A 203 9.37 -0.40 31.63
C ARG A 203 9.19 1.05 31.15
N ASP A 204 10.27 1.81 31.05
CA ASP A 204 10.25 3.22 30.61
C ASP A 204 10.43 3.37 29.09
N SER A 205 10.18 2.29 28.34
CA SER A 205 10.30 2.30 26.88
C SER A 205 9.12 3.04 26.26
N ARG A 206 9.42 4.01 25.39
CA ARG A 206 8.43 4.75 24.61
C ARG A 206 9.10 5.22 23.34
N ILE A 207 8.51 4.90 22.20
CA ILE A 207 8.99 5.31 20.88
C ILE A 207 7.92 6.10 20.16
N GLU A 208 8.32 7.23 19.61
CA GLU A 208 7.47 8.08 18.78
C GLU A 208 8.10 8.27 17.41
N ILE A 209 7.30 8.13 16.37
CA ILE A 209 7.73 8.37 14.99
C ILE A 209 6.74 9.34 14.35
N ARG A 210 7.26 10.30 13.56
CA ARG A 210 6.47 11.14 12.67
C ARG A 210 6.74 10.74 11.23
N LEU A 211 5.70 10.42 10.46
CA LEU A 211 5.80 10.02 9.05
C LEU A 211 4.82 10.81 8.19
N HIS A 212 5.24 11.12 6.98
CA HIS A 212 4.34 11.56 5.92
C HIS A 212 3.56 10.35 5.37
N PRO A 213 2.25 10.43 5.08
CA PRO A 213 1.51 9.29 4.52
C PRO A 213 2.00 8.84 3.12
N ARG A 214 2.75 9.70 2.39
CA ARG A 214 3.51 9.29 1.19
C ARG A 214 4.54 8.18 1.44
N TRP A 215 4.95 7.97 2.70
CA TRP A 215 5.76 6.82 3.11
C TRP A 215 5.21 5.48 2.60
N LEU A 216 3.88 5.36 2.45
CA LEU A 216 3.24 4.18 1.85
C LEU A 216 3.73 3.88 0.43
N SER A 217 3.83 4.89 -0.44
CA SER A 217 4.29 4.71 -1.83
C SER A 217 5.82 4.72 -1.91
N GLU A 218 6.48 5.64 -1.22
CA GLU A 218 7.92 5.86 -1.33
C GLU A 218 8.75 4.79 -0.63
N VAL A 219 8.26 4.18 0.45
CA VAL A 219 9.05 3.27 1.29
C VAL A 219 8.42 1.89 1.35
N TRP A 220 7.15 1.83 1.78
CA TRP A 220 6.49 0.56 2.05
C TRP A 220 6.22 -0.24 0.77
N ALA A 221 5.60 0.37 -0.24
CA ALA A 221 5.27 -0.30 -1.50
C ALA A 221 6.51 -0.78 -2.27
N ARG A 222 7.66 -0.15 -2.02
CA ARG A 222 8.96 -0.54 -2.60
C ARG A 222 9.65 -1.68 -1.84
N GLY A 223 9.07 -2.17 -0.75
CA GLY A 223 9.68 -3.19 0.10
C GLY A 223 10.87 -2.67 0.92
N LEU A 224 11.02 -1.35 1.07
CA LEU A 224 12.16 -0.71 1.73
C LEU A 224 11.90 -0.34 3.19
N ALA A 225 10.70 -0.62 3.71
CA ALA A 225 10.32 -0.31 5.10
C ALA A 225 11.23 -0.97 6.15
N VAL A 226 11.79 -2.14 5.81
CA VAL A 226 12.86 -2.78 6.58
C VAL A 226 13.99 -3.15 5.62
N HIS A 227 15.14 -2.50 5.77
CA HIS A 227 16.32 -2.74 4.94
C HIS A 227 17.55 -2.90 5.83
N CYS A 228 18.38 -3.92 5.57
CA CYS A 228 19.51 -4.30 6.42
C CYS A 228 19.15 -4.43 7.92
N GLY A 229 17.94 -4.92 8.23
CA GLY A 229 17.46 -5.07 9.61
C GLY A 229 17.12 -3.76 10.34
N ARG A 230 17.05 -2.63 9.63
CA ARG A 230 16.70 -1.31 10.18
C ARG A 230 15.38 -0.80 9.61
N PHE A 231 14.65 -0.05 10.41
CA PHE A 231 13.40 0.58 9.99
C PHE A 231 13.71 1.84 9.19
N THR A 232 13.16 1.95 7.99
CA THR A 232 13.37 3.08 7.09
C THR A 232 12.25 4.11 7.24
N VAL A 233 12.60 5.35 7.59
CA VAL A 233 11.63 6.45 7.77
C VAL A 233 11.41 7.27 6.50
N SER A 234 12.42 7.39 5.65
CA SER A 234 12.32 8.14 4.40
C SER A 234 13.43 7.74 3.42
N ILE A 235 13.27 8.16 2.17
CA ILE A 235 14.26 7.99 1.10
C ILE A 235 14.61 9.37 0.59
N SER A 236 15.90 9.61 0.35
CA SER A 236 16.40 10.82 -0.28
C SER A 236 17.20 10.45 -1.53
N GLU A 237 16.98 11.23 -2.58
CA GLU A 237 17.66 11.09 -3.87
C GLU A 237 18.45 12.38 -4.14
N GLU A 238 19.77 12.25 -4.23
CA GLU A 238 20.66 13.35 -4.61
C GLU A 238 21.51 12.89 -5.81
N ALA A 239 21.32 13.51 -6.98
CA ALA A 239 22.20 13.39 -8.14
C ALA A 239 22.65 11.95 -8.53
N ARG A 240 21.71 10.99 -8.52
CA ARG A 240 21.88 9.53 -8.81
C ARG A 240 22.34 8.65 -7.64
N ASN A 241 22.53 9.20 -6.45
CA ASN A 241 22.75 8.41 -5.24
C ASN A 241 21.46 8.28 -4.45
N PHE A 242 21.18 7.05 -4.01
CA PHE A 242 20.03 6.72 -3.19
C PHE A 242 20.46 6.60 -1.75
N SER A 243 19.77 7.29 -0.86
CA SER A 243 20.00 7.12 0.57
C SER A 243 18.69 6.81 1.29
N LEU A 244 18.76 5.82 2.17
CA LEU A 244 17.72 5.50 3.12
C LEU A 244 18.03 6.25 4.41
N THR A 245 17.04 6.96 4.94
CA THR A 245 17.09 7.45 6.31
C THR A 245 16.50 6.36 7.19
N GLN A 246 17.32 5.78 8.07
CA GLN A 246 16.97 4.61 8.87
C GLN A 246 17.18 4.85 10.36
N VAL A 247 16.40 4.15 11.18
CA VAL A 247 16.55 4.14 12.63
C VAL A 247 17.69 3.22 13.03
N GLU A 248 18.72 3.80 13.65
CA GLU A 248 19.79 3.11 14.36
C GLU A 248 19.58 3.28 15.87
N TRP A 249 19.89 2.23 16.63
CA TRP A 249 19.80 2.24 18.09
C TRP A 249 21.18 2.39 18.70
N VAL A 250 21.37 3.45 19.48
CA VAL A 250 22.64 3.70 20.17
C VAL A 250 22.47 3.38 21.64
N GLU A 251 23.31 2.47 22.15
CA GLU A 251 23.32 2.14 23.57
C GLU A 251 24.00 3.25 24.39
N ARG A 252 23.29 3.76 25.39
CA ARG A 252 23.77 4.76 26.36
C ARG A 252 23.23 4.42 27.74
N ASN A 253 24.11 4.25 28.72
CA ASN A 253 23.72 4.00 30.11
C ASN A 253 22.68 2.86 30.28
N LYS A 254 22.85 1.74 29.56
CA LYS A 254 21.91 0.59 29.54
C LYS A 254 20.52 0.90 28.96
N ARG A 255 20.40 1.96 28.14
CA ARG A 255 19.21 2.33 27.38
C ARG A 255 19.57 2.41 25.90
N PHE A 256 18.60 2.22 25.02
CA PHE A 256 18.79 2.44 23.58
C PHE A 256 18.02 3.68 23.13
N GLU A 257 18.73 4.66 22.58
CA GLU A 257 18.16 5.86 21.99
C GLU A 257 18.14 5.71 20.46
N PRO A 258 17.02 6.04 19.80
CA PRO A 258 16.95 6.00 18.35
C PRO A 258 17.70 7.20 17.75
N ARG A 259 18.36 6.97 16.63
CA ARG A 259 18.97 7.99 15.80
C ARG A 259 18.67 7.74 14.34
N LEU A 260 18.46 8.82 13.60
CA LEU A 260 18.37 8.74 12.15
C LEU A 260 19.77 8.73 11.56
N THR A 261 20.04 7.72 10.75
CA THR A 261 21.27 7.59 9.98
C THR A 261 20.92 7.50 8.51
N ARG A 262 21.77 8.07 7.65
CA ARG A 262 21.63 7.92 6.19
C ARG A 262 22.53 6.78 5.75
N THR A 263 21.97 5.81 5.02
CA THR A 263 22.70 4.68 4.45
C THR A 263 22.49 4.68 2.94
N GLN A 264 23.58 4.58 2.18
CA GLN A 264 23.51 4.54 0.73
C GLN A 264 23.05 3.16 0.25
N LEU A 265 22.17 3.14 -0.75
CA LEU A 265 21.72 1.93 -1.47
C LEU A 265 22.64 1.63 -2.67
#